data_AF-A4A761-F1
#
_entry.id   AF-A4A761-F1
#
_cell.length_a   1.000
_cell.length_b   1.000
_cell.length_c   1.000
_cell.angle_alpha   90.00
_cell.angle_beta   90.00
_cell.angle_gamma   90.00
#
_symmetry.space_group_name_H-M   'P 1'
#
loop_
_entity.id
_entity.type
_entity.pdbx_description
1 polymer ?
#
loop_
_entity_poly.entity_id
_entity_poly.type
_entity_poly.pdbx_seq_one_letter_code
_entity_poly.pdbx_strand_id
1 'polypeptide(L)'
;MAKTGDFSHAATSTVLRWVTSAILLVCLAPANAHRGHAVWTDITWAGESFEIVHRMHLADAIVVNRYMGGTLPIEELRSLALVALYVDERFKLLSGLPANDQGDTAGSGGDIELLTIGAEIEDDFLLVYQEWVTPLPERFPVIDNFVLQDVEPESQAFIKIKGPGLDEERER
;
A
#
# COMPACT_ATOMS: atom_id res chain seq x y z
N MET A 1 -64.33 -49.86 3.30
CA MET A 1 -62.87 -49.92 3.49
C MET A 1 -62.23 -49.07 2.39
N ALA A 2 -62.00 -47.78 2.65
CA ALA A 2 -61.38 -46.85 1.72
C ALA A 2 -60.44 -45.93 2.52
N LYS A 3 -59.17 -45.91 2.12
CA LYS A 3 -58.04 -45.31 2.82
C LYS A 3 -57.90 -43.87 2.32
N THR A 4 -58.23 -42.88 3.14
CA THR A 4 -57.97 -41.47 2.85
C THR A 4 -56.47 -41.21 2.99
N GLY A 5 -55.81 -41.03 1.85
CA GLY A 5 -54.39 -40.72 1.74
C GLY A 5 -54.11 -39.27 2.12
N ASP A 6 -53.12 -39.12 2.97
CA ASP A 6 -52.60 -37.88 3.55
C ASP A 6 -51.79 -37.09 2.50
N PHE A 7 -52.33 -35.96 2.04
CA PHE A 7 -51.70 -35.08 1.03
C PHE A 7 -51.02 -33.84 1.66
N SER A 8 -51.00 -33.71 2.99
CA SER A 8 -50.64 -32.44 3.63
C SER A 8 -49.13 -32.21 3.86
N HIS A 9 -48.29 -33.24 3.71
CA HIS A 9 -46.85 -33.14 3.99
C HIS A 9 -45.96 -32.75 2.79
N ALA A 10 -46.46 -32.85 1.55
CA ALA A 10 -45.64 -32.59 0.35
C ALA A 10 -45.50 -31.10 0.01
N ALA A 11 -46.51 -30.28 0.31
CA ALA A 11 -46.53 -28.87 -0.09
C ALA A 11 -45.60 -27.96 0.76
N THR A 12 -45.47 -28.26 2.05
CA THR A 12 -44.64 -27.49 3.00
C THR A 12 -43.14 -27.66 2.75
N SER A 13 -42.71 -28.83 2.29
CA SER A 13 -41.32 -29.10 1.90
C SER A 13 -40.86 -28.25 0.70
N THR A 14 -41.76 -28.04 -0.26
CA THR A 14 -41.44 -27.34 -1.51
C THR A 14 -41.27 -25.85 -1.29
N VAL A 15 -42.16 -25.21 -0.51
CA VAL A 15 -42.06 -23.77 -0.19
C VAL A 15 -40.80 -23.47 0.62
N LEU A 16 -40.46 -24.32 1.60
CA LEU A 16 -39.24 -24.16 2.39
C LEU A 16 -37.98 -24.23 1.51
N ARG A 17 -37.96 -25.13 0.52
CA ARG A 17 -36.87 -25.25 -0.46
C ARG A 17 -36.72 -23.96 -1.29
N TRP A 18 -37.81 -23.41 -1.80
CA TRP A 18 -37.77 -22.16 -2.58
C TRP A 18 -37.30 -20.97 -1.74
N VAL A 19 -37.75 -20.87 -0.49
CA VAL A 19 -37.30 -19.82 0.44
C VAL A 19 -35.82 -19.97 0.76
N THR A 20 -35.33 -21.19 1.04
CA THR A 20 -33.89 -21.42 1.26
C THR A 20 -33.04 -21.13 0.03
N SER A 21 -33.52 -21.48 -1.18
CA SER A 21 -32.82 -21.18 -2.44
C SER A 21 -32.78 -19.68 -2.73
N ALA A 22 -33.86 -18.95 -2.42
CA ALA A 22 -33.90 -17.50 -2.56
C ALA A 22 -32.94 -16.80 -1.57
N ILE A 23 -32.86 -17.27 -0.32
CA ILE A 23 -31.92 -16.74 0.68
C ILE A 23 -30.46 -17.01 0.26
N LEU A 24 -30.15 -18.20 -0.24
CA LEU A 24 -28.80 -18.52 -0.75
C LEU A 24 -28.41 -17.65 -1.95
N LEU A 25 -29.34 -17.31 -2.85
CA LEU A 25 -29.06 -16.41 -3.98
C LEU A 25 -28.77 -14.97 -3.55
N VAL A 26 -29.41 -14.49 -2.46
CA VAL A 26 -29.16 -13.15 -1.91
C VAL A 26 -27.80 -13.06 -1.22
N CYS A 27 -27.27 -14.18 -0.71
CA CYS A 27 -25.92 -14.26 -0.17
C CYS A 27 -24.79 -14.26 -1.23
N LEU A 28 -25.12 -14.27 -2.54
CA LEU A 28 -24.15 -14.10 -3.63
C LEU A 28 -23.86 -12.61 -3.97
N ALA A 29 -24.21 -11.68 -3.07
CA ALA A 29 -23.75 -10.31 -3.21
C ALA A 29 -22.22 -10.32 -3.45
N PRO A 30 -21.70 -9.58 -4.45
CA PRO A 30 -20.28 -9.54 -4.69
C PRO A 30 -19.61 -9.09 -3.41
N ALA A 31 -18.88 -10.01 -2.77
CA ALA A 31 -17.90 -9.64 -1.78
C ALA A 31 -16.87 -8.83 -2.57
N ASN A 32 -17.02 -7.51 -2.55
CA ASN A 32 -15.93 -6.60 -2.89
C ASN A 32 -14.88 -6.81 -1.80
N ALA A 33 -14.08 -7.86 -1.95
CA ALA A 33 -12.78 -7.94 -1.34
C ALA A 33 -11.94 -6.87 -2.05
N HIS A 34 -12.17 -5.61 -1.69
CA HIS A 34 -11.35 -4.48 -2.09
C HIS A 34 -9.96 -4.82 -1.57
N ARG A 35 -9.05 -5.23 -2.45
CA ARG A 35 -7.64 -5.39 -2.10
C ARG A 35 -7.18 -3.97 -1.78
N GLY A 36 -6.84 -3.70 -0.52
CA GLY A 36 -6.35 -2.39 -0.12
C GLY A 36 -5.10 -2.05 -0.92
N HIS A 37 -5.05 -0.84 -1.48
CA HIS A 37 -3.86 -0.29 -2.11
C HIS A 37 -2.94 0.23 -1.00
N ALA A 38 -1.71 -0.23 -0.97
CA ALA A 38 -0.79 0.17 0.09
C ALA A 38 0.67 0.12 -0.37
N VAL A 39 1.46 0.99 0.24
CA VAL A 39 2.92 0.99 0.14
C VAL A 39 3.51 0.74 1.52
N TRP A 40 4.39 -0.25 1.59
CA TRP A 40 5.20 -0.50 2.77
C TRP A 40 6.60 0.04 2.53
N THR A 41 7.11 0.86 3.45
CA THR A 41 8.46 1.41 3.39
C THR A 41 9.24 0.94 4.61
N ASP A 42 10.26 0.14 4.39
CA ASP A 42 11.22 -0.26 5.42
C ASP A 42 12.47 0.63 5.30
N ILE A 43 12.84 1.30 6.40
CA ILE A 43 14.03 2.15 6.50
C ILE A 43 14.96 1.53 7.54
N THR A 44 16.12 1.03 7.13
CA THR A 44 17.02 0.26 7.99
C THR A 44 18.42 0.85 7.99
N TRP A 45 18.97 1.07 9.19
CA TRP A 45 20.37 1.46 9.36
C TRP A 45 21.31 0.31 8.96
N ALA A 46 22.17 0.55 7.96
CA ALA A 46 23.13 -0.43 7.42
C ALA A 46 24.57 -0.23 7.93
N GLY A 47 24.79 0.68 8.89
CA GLY A 47 26.09 0.93 9.51
C GLY A 47 26.73 2.26 9.10
N GLU A 48 26.55 2.67 7.84
CA GLU A 48 27.08 3.95 7.31
C GLU A 48 26.01 4.80 6.61
N SER A 49 24.85 4.22 6.31
CA SER A 49 23.72 4.84 5.64
C SER A 49 22.40 4.17 6.07
N PHE A 50 21.27 4.74 5.64
CA PHE A 50 19.99 4.06 5.70
C PHE A 50 19.63 3.48 4.33
N GLU A 51 19.31 2.19 4.32
CA GLU A 51 18.66 1.52 3.20
C GLU A 51 17.15 1.72 3.31
N ILE A 52 16.52 2.15 2.21
CA ILE A 52 15.10 2.42 2.13
C ILE A 52 14.51 1.53 1.04
N VAL A 53 13.55 0.70 1.42
CA VAL A 53 12.87 -0.23 0.49
C VAL A 53 11.39 0.07 0.51
N HIS A 54 10.87 0.51 -0.64
CA HIS A 54 9.43 0.67 -0.85
C HIS A 54 8.90 -0.56 -1.55
N ARG A 55 7.83 -1.14 -1.02
CA ARG A 55 7.15 -2.29 -1.58
C ARG A 55 5.70 -1.92 -1.88
N MET A 56 5.29 -2.10 -3.13
CA MET A 56 3.90 -1.93 -3.56
C MET A 56 3.45 -3.13 -4.38
N HIS A 57 2.15 -3.40 -4.44
CA HIS A 57 1.64 -4.47 -5.28
C HIS A 57 1.96 -4.21 -6.75
N LEU A 58 2.29 -5.26 -7.50
CA LEU A 58 2.66 -5.14 -8.92
C LEU A 58 1.53 -4.51 -9.76
N ALA A 59 0.27 -4.77 -9.39
CA ALA A 59 -0.89 -4.13 -10.03
C ALA A 59 -0.87 -2.60 -9.87
N ASP A 60 -0.53 -2.10 -8.67
CA ASP A 60 -0.44 -0.66 -8.39
C ASP A 60 0.74 -0.06 -9.14
N ALA A 61 1.88 -0.76 -9.19
CA ALA A 61 3.04 -0.33 -9.96
C ALA A 61 2.77 -0.23 -11.47
N ILE A 62 1.92 -1.11 -12.03
CA ILE A 62 1.46 -0.99 -13.42
C ILE A 62 0.67 0.30 -13.62
N VAL A 63 -0.25 0.64 -12.70
CA VAL A 63 -1.02 1.89 -12.74
C VAL A 63 -0.08 3.10 -12.66
N VAL A 64 0.88 3.09 -11.74
CA VAL A 64 1.92 4.13 -11.62
C VAL A 64 2.73 4.28 -12.90
N ASN A 65 3.21 3.18 -13.49
CA ASN A 65 3.94 3.21 -14.76
C ASN A 65 3.11 3.87 -15.86
N ARG A 66 1.80 3.57 -15.96
CA ARG A 66 0.89 4.22 -16.93
C ARG A 66 0.70 5.71 -16.63
N TYR A 67 0.54 6.06 -15.36
CA TYR A 67 0.42 7.45 -14.92
C TYR A 67 1.65 8.27 -15.32
N MET A 68 2.85 7.69 -15.21
CA MET A 68 4.12 8.29 -15.65
C MET A 68 4.33 8.26 -17.18
N GLY A 69 3.31 7.91 -17.96
CA GLY A 69 3.38 7.85 -19.42
C GLY A 69 4.04 6.60 -20.00
N GLY A 70 4.30 5.59 -19.17
CA GLY A 70 4.88 4.32 -19.57
C GLY A 70 3.96 3.51 -20.48
N THR A 71 4.50 3.04 -21.61
CA THR A 71 3.74 2.24 -22.59
C THR A 71 4.12 0.76 -22.60
N LEU A 72 5.29 0.41 -22.07
CA LEU A 72 5.90 -0.92 -22.11
C LEU A 72 5.38 -1.86 -21.00
N PRO A 73 5.62 -3.18 -21.10
CA PRO A 73 5.44 -4.12 -19.99
C PRO A 73 6.21 -3.68 -18.74
N ILE A 74 5.70 -4.03 -17.55
CA ILE A 74 6.27 -3.56 -16.27
C ILE A 74 7.66 -4.12 -16.01
N GLU A 75 7.97 -5.29 -16.57
CA GLU A 75 9.25 -5.98 -16.49
C GLU A 75 10.37 -5.29 -17.28
N GLU A 76 10.03 -4.37 -18.18
CA GLU A 76 11.01 -3.61 -18.93
C GLU A 76 11.73 -2.60 -18.03
N LEU A 77 13.06 -2.52 -18.15
CA LEU A 77 13.89 -1.63 -17.34
C LEU A 77 13.41 -0.18 -17.36
N ARG A 78 12.90 0.29 -18.50
CA ARG A 78 12.34 1.64 -18.62
C ARG A 78 11.10 1.82 -17.73
N SER A 79 10.24 0.82 -17.64
CA SER A 79 9.04 0.87 -16.82
C SER A 79 9.38 0.79 -15.34
N LEU A 80 10.33 -0.05 -14.94
CA LEU A 80 10.87 -0.06 -13.58
C LEU A 80 11.46 1.30 -13.19
N ALA A 81 12.24 1.92 -14.08
CA ALA A 81 12.82 3.24 -13.84
C ALA A 81 11.75 4.34 -13.70
N LEU A 82 10.67 4.30 -14.47
CA LEU A 82 9.56 5.26 -14.32
C LEU A 82 8.87 5.14 -12.96
N VAL A 83 8.67 3.92 -12.46
CA VAL A 83 8.11 3.70 -11.12
C VAL A 83 9.09 4.16 -10.04
N ALA A 84 10.39 3.91 -10.19
CA ALA A 84 11.40 4.40 -9.26
C ALA A 84 11.42 5.94 -9.19
N LEU A 85 11.36 6.63 -10.34
CA LEU A 85 11.28 8.09 -10.41
C LEU A 85 9.99 8.63 -9.79
N TYR A 86 8.86 7.94 -9.99
CA TYR A 86 7.60 8.31 -9.35
C TYR A 86 7.72 8.30 -7.82
N VAL A 87 8.35 7.26 -7.26
CA VAL A 87 8.58 7.14 -5.82
C VAL A 87 9.53 8.23 -5.33
N ASP A 88 10.63 8.48 -6.06
CA ASP A 88 11.60 9.52 -5.74
C ASP A 88 10.96 10.91 -5.60
N GLU A 89 10.02 11.25 -6.47
CA GLU A 89 9.29 12.51 -6.41
C GLU A 89 8.33 12.62 -5.21
N ARG A 90 7.92 11.49 -4.62
CA ARG A 90 6.77 11.39 -3.70
C ARG A 90 7.10 10.94 -2.29
N PHE A 91 8.31 10.44 -2.10
CA PHE A 91 8.85 10.09 -0.80
C PHE A 91 10.02 11.02 -0.48
N LYS A 92 9.84 11.86 0.54
CA LYS A 92 10.80 12.88 0.94
C LYS A 92 11.10 12.79 2.43
N LEU A 93 12.36 13.03 2.78
CA LEU A 93 12.78 13.32 4.15
C LEU A 93 12.99 14.83 4.27
N LEU A 94 12.44 15.44 5.31
CA LEU A 94 12.54 16.87 5.56
C LEU A 94 13.40 17.11 6.79
N SER A 95 14.41 17.98 6.66
CA SER A 95 15.36 18.31 7.73
C SER A 95 14.78 19.13 8.90
N GLY A 96 13.47 19.38 8.89
CA GLY A 96 12.75 20.10 9.95
C GLY A 96 12.36 19.20 11.13
N LEU A 97 12.24 19.79 12.31
CA LEU A 97 11.56 19.14 13.43
C LEU A 97 10.04 19.10 13.15
N PRO A 98 9.29 18.09 13.64
CA PRO A 98 7.83 18.15 13.60
C PRO A 98 7.35 19.41 14.31
N ALA A 99 6.32 20.06 13.77
CA ALA A 99 5.73 21.24 14.40
C ALA A 99 5.31 20.89 15.83
N ASN A 100 5.72 21.72 16.79
CA ASN A 100 5.33 21.58 18.18
C ASN A 100 3.79 21.74 18.27
N ASP A 101 3.12 21.10 19.24
CA ASP A 101 1.67 21.26 19.52
C ASP A 101 1.21 22.71 19.77
N GLN A 102 2.14 23.65 19.85
CA GLN A 102 1.92 25.10 20.01
C GLN A 102 1.83 25.87 18.68
N GLY A 103 1.87 25.20 17.52
CA GLY A 103 1.67 25.85 16.23
C GLY A 103 2.80 26.78 15.80
N ASP A 104 3.96 26.71 16.45
CA ASP A 104 5.19 27.28 15.91
C ASP A 104 5.57 26.46 14.69
N THR A 105 5.49 27.09 13.51
CA THR A 105 6.02 26.58 12.26
C THR A 105 7.51 26.30 12.47
N ALA A 106 7.82 25.05 12.82
CA ALA A 106 9.16 24.52 12.69
C ALA A 106 9.63 24.88 11.28
N GLY A 107 10.75 25.60 11.20
CA GLY A 107 11.23 26.17 9.95
C GLY A 107 11.20 25.12 8.85
N SER A 108 10.68 25.51 7.68
CA SER A 108 10.58 24.67 6.49
C SER A 108 11.92 23.99 6.26
N GLY A 109 12.05 22.74 6.71
CA GLY A 109 13.25 21.96 6.51
C GLY A 109 13.49 21.84 5.02
N GLY A 110 14.74 21.91 4.59
CA GLY A 110 15.08 21.57 3.22
C GLY A 110 14.86 20.08 2.99
N ASP A 111 14.55 19.74 1.74
CA ASP A 111 14.51 18.35 1.29
C ASP A 111 15.89 17.72 1.51
N ILE A 112 15.90 16.58 2.18
CA ILE A 112 17.07 15.72 2.30
C ILE A 112 17.14 14.90 1.02
N GLU A 113 18.30 14.96 0.35
CA GLU A 113 18.55 14.20 -0.87
C GLU A 113 18.63 12.70 -0.57
N LEU A 114 17.82 11.93 -1.29
CA LEU A 114 17.84 10.47 -1.31
C LEU A 114 18.43 10.00 -2.64
N LEU A 115 19.24 8.96 -2.59
CA LEU A 115 19.77 8.34 -3.80
C LEU A 115 18.87 7.20 -4.24
N THR A 116 18.19 7.36 -5.37
CA THR A 116 17.43 6.25 -5.98
C THR A 116 18.40 5.25 -6.64
N ILE A 117 18.40 4.02 -6.14
CA ILE A 117 19.30 2.94 -6.60
C ILE A 117 18.69 2.19 -7.78
N GLY A 118 17.39 1.87 -7.69
CA GLY A 118 16.70 1.12 -8.74
C GLY A 118 15.37 0.54 -8.29
N ALA A 119 14.81 -0.33 -9.12
CA ALA A 119 13.58 -1.06 -8.81
C ALA A 119 13.66 -2.48 -9.38
N GLU A 120 13.00 -3.43 -8.70
CA GLU A 120 12.89 -4.82 -9.13
C GLU A 120 11.51 -5.40 -8.84
N ILE A 121 11.20 -6.53 -9.47
CA ILE A 121 9.96 -7.27 -9.22
C ILE A 121 10.32 -8.52 -8.42
N GLU A 122 9.67 -8.71 -7.29
CA GLU A 122 9.76 -9.91 -6.47
C GLU A 122 8.35 -10.45 -6.23
N ASP A 123 8.06 -11.63 -6.76
CA ASP A 123 6.73 -12.25 -6.79
C ASP A 123 5.64 -11.28 -7.31
N ASP A 124 4.68 -10.91 -6.45
CA ASP A 124 3.54 -10.03 -6.77
C ASP A 124 3.78 -8.58 -6.35
N PHE A 125 5.03 -8.19 -6.11
CA PHE A 125 5.41 -6.87 -5.65
C PHE A 125 6.46 -6.23 -6.55
N LEU A 126 6.41 -4.90 -6.65
CA LEU A 126 7.51 -4.10 -7.13
C LEU A 126 8.18 -3.43 -5.93
N LEU A 127 9.51 -3.58 -5.87
CA LEU A 127 10.37 -2.98 -4.87
C LEU A 127 11.12 -1.81 -5.50
N VAL A 128 11.18 -0.68 -4.80
CA VAL A 128 12.03 0.47 -5.15
C VAL A 128 13.04 0.67 -4.04
N TYR A 129 14.30 0.80 -4.40
CA TYR A 129 15.42 0.96 -3.49
C TYR A 129 15.92 2.40 -3.52
N GLN A 130 16.00 3.01 -2.34
CA GLN A 130 16.66 4.28 -2.13
C GLN A 130 17.67 4.17 -0.99
N GLU A 131 18.61 5.11 -0.95
CA GLU A 131 19.60 5.22 0.11
C GLU A 131 19.66 6.65 0.63
N TRP A 132 19.72 6.78 1.96
CA TRP A 132 20.05 8.05 2.60
C TRP A 132 21.45 7.97 3.23
N VAL A 133 22.40 8.61 2.56
CA VAL A 133 23.80 8.65 3.01
C VAL A 133 23.95 9.74 4.07
N THR A 134 23.97 9.33 5.32
CA THR A 134 24.11 10.22 6.48
C THR A 134 24.82 9.49 7.62
N PRO A 135 25.58 10.20 8.48
CA PRO A 135 25.84 9.72 9.83
C PRO A 135 24.52 9.41 10.57
N LEU A 136 24.56 8.45 11.51
CA LEU A 136 23.39 8.11 12.32
C LEU A 136 22.88 9.38 13.06
N PRO A 137 21.64 9.84 12.78
CA PRO A 137 21.11 11.03 13.41
C PRO A 137 20.61 10.72 14.83
N GLU A 138 20.56 11.74 15.69
CA GLU A 138 19.97 11.60 17.03
C GLU A 138 18.45 11.41 17.00
N ARG A 139 17.78 11.86 15.92
CA ARG A 139 16.35 11.74 15.68
C ARG A 139 16.09 11.54 14.19
N PHE A 140 15.07 10.76 13.86
CA PHE A 140 14.69 10.56 12.47
C PHE A 140 14.02 11.82 11.89
N PRO A 141 14.31 12.22 10.63
CA PRO A 141 13.67 13.35 9.97
C PRO A 141 12.14 13.21 9.89
N VAL A 142 11.48 14.33 9.58
CA VAL A 142 10.06 14.27 9.19
C VAL A 142 9.98 13.57 7.84
N ILE A 143 9.05 12.60 7.73
CA ILE A 143 8.78 11.91 6.47
C ILE A 143 7.58 12.57 5.84
N ASP A 144 7.74 13.04 4.60
CA ASP A 144 6.62 13.37 3.75
C ASP A 144 6.46 12.30 2.67
N ASN A 145 5.29 11.67 2.64
CA ASN A 145 5.02 10.50 1.81
C ASN A 145 3.60 10.60 1.26
N PHE A 146 3.51 10.67 -0.06
CA PHE A 146 2.28 10.67 -0.83
C PHE A 146 2.38 9.68 -2.00
N VAL A 147 3.23 8.65 -1.87
CA VAL A 147 3.33 7.57 -2.84
C VAL A 147 1.96 6.88 -2.97
N LEU A 148 1.55 6.61 -4.21
CA LEU A 148 0.24 6.11 -4.63
C LEU A 148 -0.95 7.07 -4.48
N GLN A 149 -0.90 8.11 -3.64
CA GLN A 149 -2.07 8.96 -3.39
C GLN A 149 -2.57 9.74 -4.62
N ASP A 150 -1.71 9.99 -5.61
CA ASP A 150 -2.10 10.63 -6.88
C ASP A 150 -2.92 9.70 -7.80
N VAL A 151 -2.72 8.38 -7.68
CA VAL A 151 -3.35 7.37 -8.54
C VAL A 151 -4.45 6.60 -7.82
N GLU A 152 -4.28 6.37 -6.53
CA GLU A 152 -5.18 5.68 -5.62
C GLU A 152 -5.32 6.53 -4.34
N PRO A 153 -6.21 7.54 -4.31
CA PRO A 153 -6.32 8.48 -3.19
C PRO A 153 -6.65 7.86 -1.83
N GLU A 154 -7.20 6.65 -1.82
CA GLU A 154 -7.50 5.88 -0.60
C GLU A 154 -6.36 4.93 -0.18
N SER A 155 -5.21 4.98 -0.88
CA SER A 155 -4.06 4.14 -0.55
C SER A 155 -3.47 4.47 0.81
N GLN A 156 -2.98 3.45 1.50
CA GLN A 156 -2.35 3.58 2.83
C GLN A 156 -0.83 3.49 2.73
N ALA A 157 -0.14 4.26 3.56
CA ALA A 157 1.31 4.20 3.69
C ALA A 157 1.72 3.64 5.06
N PHE A 158 2.48 2.55 5.05
CA PHE A 158 3.09 1.97 6.24
C PHE A 158 4.59 2.23 6.20
N ILE A 159 5.14 2.80 7.27
CA ILE A 159 6.57 3.13 7.35
C ILE A 159 7.16 2.53 8.62
N LYS A 160 8.22 1.76 8.46
CA LYS A 160 8.97 1.16 9.55
C LYS A 160 10.40 1.67 9.53
N ILE A 161 10.86 2.19 10.66
CA ILE A 161 12.22 2.67 10.83
C ILE A 161 12.92 1.73 11.82
N LYS A 162 14.12 1.27 11.45
CA LYS A 162 14.99 0.45 12.29
C LYS A 162 16.38 1.05 12.34
N GLY A 163 16.84 1.38 13.54
CA GLY A 163 18.17 1.92 13.74
C GLY A 163 18.52 2.10 15.22
N PRO A 164 19.80 2.18 15.58
CA PRO A 164 20.20 2.31 16.98
C PRO A 164 19.57 3.54 17.64
N GLY A 165 18.59 3.32 18.52
CA GLY A 165 17.86 4.39 19.21
C GLY A 165 16.78 5.10 18.39
N LEU A 166 16.40 4.56 17.23
CA LEU A 166 15.49 5.20 16.26
C LEU A 166 14.31 4.29 15.84
N ASP A 167 14.08 3.17 16.51
CA ASP A 167 13.05 2.21 16.12
C ASP A 167 11.63 2.81 16.24
N GLU A 168 10.91 2.88 15.12
CA GLU A 168 9.56 3.47 15.02
C GLU A 168 8.70 2.76 13.97
N GLU A 169 7.37 2.81 14.13
CA GLU A 169 6.38 2.34 13.14
C GLU A 169 5.28 3.40 12.99
N ARG A 170 4.93 3.75 11.74
CA ARG A 170 3.98 4.81 11.38
C ARG A 170 3.00 4.31 10.32
N GLU A 171 1.74 4.72 10.46
CA GLU A 171 0.66 4.51 9.49
C GLU A 171 0.15 5.90 9.05
N ARG A 172 0.02 6.14 7.75
CA ARG A 172 -0.43 7.41 7.18
C ARG A 172 -1.41 7.20 6.04
#